data_AF-A0A535DPW9-F1
#
_entry.id   AF-A0A535DPW9-F1
#
_cell.length_a   1.000
_cell.length_b   1.000
_cell.length_c   1.000
_cell.angle_alpha   90.00
_cell.angle_beta   90.00
_cell.angle_gamma   90.00
#
_symmetry.space_group_name_H-M   'P 1'
#
loop_
_entity.id
_entity.type
_entity.pdbx_description
1 polymer ?
#
loop_
_entity_poly.entity_id
_entity_poly.type
_entity_poly.pdbx_seq_one_letter_code
_entity_poly.pdbx_strand_id
1 'polypeptide(L)' 'MELPYVEYGSMEPAVKLRFEGEDYWYYRTLPLKGYGAVLAPYIRDLQAEGHKPLLARYGTRIYIYATGVTPIGAGKPPGG' A
#
# COMPACT_ATOMS: atom_id res chain seq x y z
N MET A 1 -5.15 -15.33 7.96
CA MET A 1 -5.26 -15.01 6.52
C MET A 1 -3.96 -14.32 6.14
N GLU A 2 -3.21 -14.88 5.19
CA GLU A 2 -1.95 -14.31 4.73
C GLU A 2 -2.23 -13.25 3.67
N LEU A 3 -1.58 -12.09 3.76
CA LEU A 3 -1.70 -11.00 2.79
C LEU A 3 -0.59 -11.12 1.74
N PRO A 4 -0.86 -10.79 0.46
CA PRO A 4 0.21 -10.66 -0.53
C PRO A 4 1.20 -9.56 -0.08
N TYR A 5 2.50 -9.91 -0.10
CA TYR A 5 3.60 -9.05 0.34
C TYR A 5 4.68 -8.94 -0.74
N VAL A 6 5.09 -7.70 -1.04
CA VAL A 6 6.15 -7.39 -1.99
C VAL A 6 7.27 -6.62 -1.28
N GLU A 7 8.52 -7.07 -1.39
CA GLU A 7 9.66 -6.27 -0.92
C GLU A 7 10.26 -5.49 -2.09
N TYR A 8 10.30 -4.17 -1.99
CA TYR A 8 11.05 -3.36 -2.94
C TYR A 8 12.54 -3.54 -2.67
N GLY A 9 13.31 -3.87 -3.70
CA GLY A 9 14.77 -3.90 -3.65
C GLY A 9 15.36 -2.49 -3.59
N SER A 10 16.18 -2.13 -4.58
CA SER A 10 16.77 -0.77 -4.68
C SER A 10 15.83 0.28 -5.31
N MET A 11 14.66 -0.14 -5.81
CA MET A 11 13.72 0.75 -6.48
C MET A 11 12.81 1.47 -5.50
N GLU A 12 12.56 2.76 -5.75
CA GLU A 12 11.61 3.54 -4.96
C GLU A 12 10.16 3.04 -5.16
N PRO A 13 9.29 3.17 -4.14
CA PRO A 13 7.91 2.72 -4.22
C PRO A 13 7.11 3.49 -5.28
N ALA A 14 6.45 2.76 -6.15
CA ALA A 14 5.58 3.34 -7.18
C ALA A 14 4.23 3.76 -6.59
N VAL A 15 3.57 4.74 -7.23
CA VAL A 15 2.19 5.15 -6.90
C VAL A 15 1.17 4.08 -7.34
N LYS A 16 1.52 3.31 -8.37
CA LYS A 16 0.71 2.23 -8.94
C LYS A 16 1.55 0.99 -9.11
N LEU A 17 1.00 -0.14 -8.68
CA LEU A 17 1.54 -1.47 -8.90
C LEU A 17 0.59 -2.27 -9.79
N ARG A 18 1.15 -3.20 -10.56
CA ARG A 18 0.38 -4.24 -11.23
C ARG A 18 0.82 -5.57 -10.67
N PHE A 19 -0.10 -6.29 -10.03
CA PHE A 19 0.17 -7.57 -9.37
C PHE A 19 -0.93 -8.56 -9.73
N GLU A 20 -0.56 -9.75 -10.19
CA GLU A 20 -1.48 -10.80 -10.66
C GLU A 20 -2.54 -10.30 -11.69
N GLY A 21 -2.16 -9.33 -12.51
CA GLY A 21 -3.04 -8.75 -13.54
C GLY A 21 -3.99 -7.66 -13.03
N GLU A 22 -4.02 -7.40 -11.72
CA GLU A 22 -4.81 -6.33 -11.11
C GLU A 22 -3.97 -5.07 -10.86
N ASP A 23 -4.64 -3.92 -10.91
CA ASP A 23 -4.05 -2.62 -10.64
C ASP A 23 -4.26 -2.24 -9.17
N TYR A 24 -3.16 -1.98 -8.48
CA TYR A 24 -3.10 -1.63 -7.07
C TYR A 24 -2.58 -0.20 -6.92
N TRP A 25 -3.34 0.66 -6.26
CA TRP A 25 -2.97 2.05 -6.05
C TRP A 25 -2.49 2.28 -4.63
N TYR A 26 -1.52 3.18 -4.48
CA TYR A 26 -1.03 3.60 -3.19
C TYR A 26 -2.17 4.17 -2.34
N TYR A 27 -2.34 3.60 -1.15
CA TYR A 27 -3.31 4.04 -0.16
C TYR A 27 -2.63 4.76 1.00
N ARG A 28 -1.60 4.18 1.61
CA ARG A 28 -0.95 4.73 2.81
C ARG A 28 0.42 4.12 3.06
N THR A 29 1.25 4.79 3.87
CA THR A 29 2.46 4.21 4.46
C THR A 29 2.44 4.28 5.99
N LEU A 30 3.08 3.30 6.64
CA LEU A 30 3.25 3.16 8.08
C LEU A 30 4.75 3.01 8.42
N PRO A 31 5.21 3.47 9.60
CA PRO A 31 6.55 3.17 10.06
C PRO A 31 6.69 1.69 10.40
N LEU A 32 7.79 1.04 9.98
CA LEU A 32 8.07 -0.37 10.29
C LEU A 32 8.10 -0.65 11.80
N LYS A 33 8.47 0.35 12.61
CA LYS A 33 8.39 0.23 14.07
C LYS A 33 6.94 0.48 14.51
N GLY A 34 6.31 -0.54 15.08
CA GLY A 34 4.97 -0.43 15.69
C GLY A 34 3.79 -0.51 14.72
N TYR A 35 4.01 -0.72 13.41
CA TYR A 35 2.92 -0.82 12.43
C TYR A 35 1.89 -1.90 12.77
N GLY A 36 2.30 -3.00 13.40
CA GLY A 36 1.42 -4.15 13.67
C GLY A 36 0.17 -3.77 14.48
N ALA A 37 0.25 -2.77 15.37
CA ALA A 37 -0.88 -2.31 16.16
C ALA A 37 -1.93 -1.54 15.33
N VAL A 38 -1.51 -0.87 14.25
CA VAL A 38 -2.36 0.01 13.44
C VAL A 38 -2.68 -0.57 12.06
N LEU A 39 -1.94 -1.58 11.61
CA LEU A 39 -2.13 -2.19 10.29
C LEU A 39 -3.49 -2.90 10.19
N ALA A 40 -3.85 -3.69 11.20
CA ALA A 40 -5.04 -4.55 11.13
C ALA A 40 -6.35 -3.76 10.92
N PRO A 41 -6.59 -2.62 11.59
CA PRO A 41 -7.74 -1.76 11.27
C PRO A 41 -7.79 -1.33 9.81
N TYR A 42 -6.70 -0.76 9.26
CA TYR A 42 -6.69 -0.28 7.86
C TYR A 42 -6.98 -1.38 6.84
N ILE A 43 -6.44 -2.58 7.06
CA ILE A 43 -6.68 -3.72 6.17
C ILE A 43 -8.14 -4.17 6.23
N ARG A 44 -8.72 -4.20 7.44
CA ARG A 44 -10.13 -4.59 7.61
C ARG A 44 -11.07 -3.59 6.95
N ASP A 45 -10.81 -2.30 7.07
CA ASP A 45 -11.63 -1.26 6.46
C ASP A 45 -11.61 -1.38 4.92
N LEU A 46 -10.42 -1.53 4.32
CA LEU A 46 -10.28 -1.77 2.88
C LEU A 46 -11.04 -3.02 2.41
N GLN A 47 -10.93 -4.13 3.15
CA GLN A 47 -11.64 -5.36 2.81
C GLN A 47 -13.16 -5.22 2.96
N ALA A 48 -13.64 -4.49 3.98
CA ALA A 48 -15.06 -4.22 4.19
C ALA A 48 -15.66 -3.36 3.06
N GLU A 49 -14.85 -2.49 2.45
CA GLU A 49 -15.20 -1.69 1.27
C GLU A 49 -15.09 -2.48 -0.06
N GLY A 50 -14.66 -3.75 -0.01
CA GLY A 50 -14.51 -4.61 -1.18
C GLY A 50 -13.17 -4.46 -1.92
N HIS A 51 -12.23 -3.71 -1.35
CA HIS A 51 -10.88 -3.56 -1.89
C HIS A 51 -10.00 -4.77 -1.54
N LYS A 52 -9.06 -5.10 -2.42
CA LYS A 52 -8.02 -6.10 -2.15
C LYS A 52 -6.75 -5.38 -1.71
N PRO A 53 -6.31 -5.49 -0.45
CA PRO A 53 -5.09 -4.86 0.00
C PRO A 53 -3.84 -5.66 -0.40
N LEU A 54 -2.75 -4.95 -0.67
CA LEU A 54 -1.42 -5.50 -0.90
C LEU A 54 -0.41 -4.72 -0.05
N LEU A 55 0.48 -5.44 0.62
CA LEU A 55 1.54 -4.83 1.40
C LEU A 55 2.83 -4.80 0.62
N ALA A 56 3.56 -3.70 0.77
CA ALA A 56 4.93 -3.65 0.33
C ALA A 56 5.85 -3.04 1.39
N ARG A 57 7.13 -3.37 1.35
CA ARG A 57 8.14 -2.77 2.23
C ARG A 57 9.22 -2.07 1.43
N TYR A 58 9.59 -0.89 1.88
CA TYR A 58 10.78 -0.19 1.39
C TYR A 58 11.47 0.51 2.57
N GLY A 59 12.72 0.13 2.82
CA GLY A 59 13.47 0.60 3.99
C GLY A 59 12.75 0.33 5.32
N THR A 60 12.46 1.41 6.04
CA THR A 60 11.79 1.41 7.36
C THR A 60 10.30 1.74 7.28
N ARG A 61 9.68 1.52 6.11
CA ARG A 61 8.27 1.83 5.86
C ARG A 61 7.52 0.62 5.29
N ILE A 62 6.28 0.46 5.71
CA ILE A 62 5.30 -0.45 5.15
C ILE A 62 4.32 0.37 4.31
N TYR A 63 4.17 0.03 3.05
CA TYR A 63 3.25 0.62 2.10
C TYR A 63 2.03 -0.28 1.97
N ILE A 64 0.86 0.33 1.98
CA ILE A 64 -0.41 -0.32 1.76
C ILE A 64 -0.90 0.16 0.40
N TYR A 65 -1.15 -0.80 -0.48
CA TYR A 65 -1.81 -0.62 -1.76
C TYR A 65 -3.17 -1.30 -1.72
N ALA A 66 -4.08 -0.87 -2.58
CA ALA A 66 -5.39 -1.49 -2.70
C ALA A 66 -5.95 -1.37 -4.12
N THR A 67 -6.80 -2.32 -4.52
CA THR A 67 -7.55 -2.22 -5.78
C THR A 67 -8.67 -1.19 -5.66
N GLY A 68 -8.99 -0.48 -6.75
CA GLY A 68 -10.18 0.38 -6.80
C GLY A 68 -10.19 1.60 -5.88
N VAL A 69 -9.10 1.89 -5.16
CA VAL A 69 -8.98 3.11 -4.34
C VAL A 69 -8.57 4.30 -5.20
N THR A 70 -9.11 5.47 -4.89
CA THR A 70 -8.69 6.73 -5.51
C THR A 70 -7.26 7.05 -5.07
N PRO A 71 -6.31 7.31 -6.00
CA PRO A 71 -4.92 7.56 -5.64
C PRO A 71 -4.78 8.83 -4.78
N ILE A 72 -4.13 8.71 -3.63
CA ILE A 72 -3.70 9.88 -2.86
C ILE A 72 -2.56 10.55 -3.62
N GLY A 73 -2.73 11.82 -4.02
CA GLY A 73 -1.73 12.57 -4.79
C GLY A 73 -2.01 12.69 -6.29
N ALA A 74 -3.18 12.26 -6.79
CA ALA A 74 -3.65 12.64 -8.13
C ALA A 74 -3.85 14.17 -8.29
N GLY A 75 -3.79 14.91 -7.18
CA GLY A 75 -3.56 16.36 -7.16
C GLY A 75 -2.22 16.67 -6.48
N LYS A 76 -1.28 17.18 -7.28
CA LYS A 76 0.05 17.72 -6.93
C LYS A 76 1.19 16.69 -6.89
N PRO A 77 2.12 16.73 -7.86
CA PRO A 77 3.38 16.00 -7.76
C PRO A 77 4.15 16.49 -6.52
N PRO A 78 4.92 15.64 -5.84
CA PRO A 78 5.89 16.14 -4.88
C PRO A 78 6.89 17.01 -5.65
N GLY A 79 6.86 18.33 -5.42
CA GLY A 79 7.93 19.24 -5.86
C GLY A 79 9.27 18.74 -5.28
N GLY A 80 10.41 18.92 -5.94
CA GLY A 80 10.82 20.06 -6.75
C GLY A 80 12.12 20.55 -6.14
#